data_AF-A0A926I0H9-F1
#
_entry.id   AF-A0A926I0H9-F1
#
_cell.length_a   1.000
_cell.length_b   1.000
_cell.length_c   1.000
_cell.angle_alpha   90.00
_cell.angle_beta   90.00
_cell.angle_gamma   90.00
#
_symmetry.space_group_name_H-M   'P 1'
#
loop_
_entity.id
_entity.type
_entity.pdbx_description
1 polymer ?
#
loop_
_entity_poly.entity_id
_entity_poly.type
_entity_poly.pdbx_seq_one_letter_code
_entity_poly.pdbx_strand_id
1 'polypeptide(L)'
;MKRKAKASLTVETAMLFPIVFLLLLAVMQCALFLVYETYVKALCDQGVILCQSWYARGETLDTCVEEAKSYLSKQLHSCPWGEPSIYVHGEETIFTRTISLAVEGDYALLFPMRVEAITSGFLERPAAYKETMDLIWEAASLLPPIQDGLDAYENKLNEWKGRITSGG
;
A
#
# COMPACT_ATOMS: atom_id res chain seq x y z
N MET A 1 -46.63 -53.94 12.37
CA MET A 1 -46.30 -52.56 11.94
C MET A 1 -44.83 -52.24 12.25
N LYS A 2 -43.87 -52.51 11.34
CA LYS A 2 -42.44 -52.12 11.53
C LYS A 2 -41.70 -51.73 10.23
N ARG A 3 -42.38 -51.63 9.09
CA ARG A 3 -41.73 -51.31 7.79
C ARG A 3 -41.83 -49.84 7.37
N LYS A 4 -42.72 -49.03 7.97
CA LYS A 4 -42.90 -47.62 7.59
C LYS A 4 -41.83 -46.67 8.16
N ALA A 5 -41.28 -46.96 9.35
CA ALA A 5 -40.27 -46.10 9.98
C ALA A 5 -38.89 -46.15 9.30
N LYS A 6 -38.52 -47.29 8.70
CA LYS A 6 -37.22 -47.43 8.01
C LYS A 6 -37.15 -46.65 6.69
N ALA A 7 -38.28 -46.42 6.04
CA ALA A 7 -38.35 -45.73 4.76
C ALA A 7 -38.41 -44.19 4.90
N SER A 8 -39.04 -43.65 5.95
CA SER A 8 -39.01 -42.18 6.18
C SER A 8 -37.62 -41.72 6.62
N LEU A 9 -36.93 -42.50 7.47
CA LEU A 9 -35.56 -42.21 7.90
C LEU A 9 -34.56 -42.16 6.73
N THR A 10 -34.75 -42.97 5.69
CA THR A 10 -33.90 -42.97 4.48
C THR A 10 -34.18 -41.80 3.55
N VAL A 11 -35.42 -41.31 3.49
CA VAL A 11 -35.76 -40.13 2.66
C VAL A 11 -35.29 -38.85 3.34
N GLU A 12 -35.50 -38.74 4.66
CA GLU A 12 -35.01 -37.62 5.46
C GLU A 12 -33.49 -37.53 5.43
N THR A 13 -32.77 -38.65 5.58
CA THR A 13 -31.30 -38.66 5.45
C THR A 13 -30.81 -38.42 4.01
N ALA A 14 -31.55 -38.87 2.99
CA ALA A 14 -31.24 -38.58 1.59
C ALA A 14 -31.44 -37.10 1.21
N MET A 15 -32.34 -36.38 1.87
CA MET A 15 -32.49 -34.92 1.70
C MET A 15 -31.55 -34.11 2.59
N LEU A 16 -31.29 -34.57 3.83
CA LEU A 16 -30.37 -33.89 4.75
C LEU A 16 -28.92 -33.97 4.27
N PHE A 17 -28.49 -35.09 3.69
CA PHE A 17 -27.12 -35.25 3.20
C PHE A 17 -26.69 -34.18 2.18
N PRO A 18 -27.42 -33.91 1.08
CA PRO A 18 -27.04 -32.86 0.13
C PRO A 18 -27.11 -31.46 0.76
N ILE A 19 -28.04 -31.20 1.68
CA ILE A 19 -28.12 -29.90 2.39
C ILE A 19 -26.88 -29.70 3.26
N VAL A 20 -26.51 -30.69 4.07
CA VAL A 20 -25.33 -30.64 4.94
C VAL A 20 -24.06 -30.57 4.10
N PHE A 21 -24.00 -31.28 2.97
CA PHE A 21 -22.88 -31.22 2.05
C PHE A 21 -22.73 -29.83 1.40
N LEU A 22 -23.82 -29.21 0.96
CA LEU A 22 -23.82 -27.84 0.43
C LEU A 22 -23.42 -26.82 1.51
N LEU A 23 -23.88 -26.98 2.74
CA LEU A 23 -23.46 -26.16 3.87
C LEU A 23 -21.95 -26.30 4.13
N LEU A 24 -21.41 -27.52 4.08
CA LEU A 24 -19.98 -27.76 4.26
C LEU A 24 -19.15 -27.13 3.12
N LEU A 25 -19.61 -27.25 1.88
CA LEU A 25 -18.98 -26.58 0.74
C LEU A 25 -19.05 -25.06 0.85
N ALA A 26 -20.17 -24.50 1.35
CA ALA A 26 -20.31 -23.07 1.58
C ALA A 26 -19.36 -22.57 2.68
N VAL A 27 -19.23 -23.32 3.78
CA VAL A 27 -18.26 -23.01 4.85
C VAL A 27 -16.83 -23.08 4.32
N MET A 28 -16.49 -24.11 3.55
CA MET A 28 -15.18 -24.26 2.93
C MET A 28 -14.88 -23.12 1.94
N GLN A 29 -15.87 -22.72 1.14
CA GLN A 29 -15.79 -21.60 0.22
C GLN A 29 -15.45 -20.29 0.95
N CYS A 30 -16.16 -19.99 2.05
CA CYS A 30 -15.88 -18.81 2.87
C CYS A 30 -14.49 -18.87 3.53
N ALA A 31 -14.08 -20.04 4.04
CA ALA A 31 -12.78 -20.20 4.68
C ALA A 31 -11.63 -19.97 3.70
N LEU A 32 -11.71 -20.55 2.50
CA LEU A 32 -10.70 -20.36 1.46
C LEU A 32 -10.65 -18.91 0.96
N PHE A 33 -11.79 -18.25 0.84
CA PHE A 33 -11.85 -16.84 0.51
C PHE A 33 -11.12 -15.96 1.52
N LEU A 34 -11.37 -16.15 2.82
CA LEU A 34 -10.69 -15.41 3.88
C LEU A 34 -9.17 -15.65 3.87
N VAL A 35 -8.76 -16.90 3.66
CA VAL A 35 -7.32 -17.25 3.54
C VAL A 35 -6.70 -16.54 2.33
N TYR A 36 -7.39 -16.52 1.20
CA TYR A 36 -6.89 -15.87 0.00
C TYR A 36 -6.85 -14.34 0.15
N GLU A 37 -7.90 -13.73 0.67
CA GLU A 37 -7.95 -12.28 0.94
C GLU A 37 -6.83 -11.84 1.89
N THR A 38 -6.61 -12.58 2.98
CA THR A 38 -5.54 -12.30 3.94
C THR A 38 -4.14 -12.51 3.34
N TYR A 39 -3.97 -13.55 2.52
CA TYR A 39 -2.73 -13.79 1.79
C TYR A 39 -2.40 -12.66 0.81
N VAL A 40 -3.36 -12.26 -0.02
CA VAL A 40 -3.18 -11.17 -0.99
C VAL A 40 -2.88 -9.85 -0.28
N LYS A 41 -3.59 -9.54 0.81
CA LYS A 41 -3.31 -8.36 1.64
C LYS A 41 -1.88 -8.38 2.20
N ALA A 42 -1.44 -9.51 2.75
CA ALA A 42 -0.10 -9.65 3.29
C ALA A 42 0.99 -9.47 2.21
N LEU A 43 0.75 -9.91 0.98
CA LEU A 43 1.65 -9.65 -0.16
C LEU A 43 1.72 -8.17 -0.50
N CYS A 44 0.58 -7.45 -0.52
CA CYS A 44 0.57 -6.01 -0.74
C CYS A 44 1.33 -5.26 0.36
N ASP A 45 1.11 -5.63 1.63
CA ASP A 45 1.83 -5.07 2.78
C ASP A 45 3.36 -5.30 2.66
N GLN A 46 3.77 -6.53 2.31
CA GLN A 46 5.18 -6.84 2.07
C GLN A 46 5.76 -6.08 0.88
N GLY A 47 4.99 -5.91 -0.19
CA GLY A 47 5.37 -5.12 -1.36
C GLY A 47 5.68 -3.67 -0.98
N VAL A 48 4.83 -3.02 -0.18
CA VAL A 48 5.08 -1.67 0.34
C VAL A 48 6.36 -1.61 1.16
N ILE A 49 6.56 -2.55 2.09
CA ILE A 49 7.75 -2.60 2.95
C ILE A 49 9.03 -2.76 2.10
N LEU A 50 8.98 -3.60 1.07
CA LEU A 50 10.10 -3.77 0.15
C LEU A 50 10.41 -2.46 -0.60
N CYS A 51 9.40 -1.77 -1.12
CA CYS A 51 9.57 -0.47 -1.77
C CYS A 51 10.17 0.57 -0.83
N GLN A 52 9.72 0.62 0.43
CA GLN A 52 10.32 1.48 1.44
C GLN A 52 11.81 1.16 1.65
N SER A 53 12.16 -0.13 1.70
CA SER A 53 13.55 -0.56 1.84
C SER A 53 14.41 -0.19 0.61
N TRP A 54 13.86 -0.33 -0.60
CA TRP A 54 14.56 0.00 -1.84
C TRP A 54 14.77 1.49 -1.98
N TYR A 55 13.73 2.26 -1.69
CA TYR A 55 13.78 3.71 -1.71
C TYR A 55 14.76 4.28 -0.66
N ALA A 56 14.80 3.68 0.54
CA ALA A 56 15.76 4.04 1.57
C ALA A 56 17.23 3.76 1.17
N ARG A 57 17.48 2.69 0.39
CA ARG A 57 18.82 2.39 -0.19
C ARG A 57 19.20 3.30 -1.34
N GLY A 58 18.22 3.95 -1.93
CA GLY A 58 18.42 5.04 -2.86
C GLY A 58 17.95 4.82 -4.28
N GLU A 59 17.17 3.76 -4.49
CA GLU A 59 16.47 3.52 -5.73
C GLU A 59 15.46 4.63 -6.03
N THR A 60 15.16 4.81 -7.32
CA THR A 60 14.12 5.76 -7.77
C THR A 60 12.73 5.19 -7.55
N LEU A 61 11.71 6.06 -7.62
CA LEU A 61 10.31 5.66 -7.53
C LEU A 61 9.93 4.66 -8.63
N ASP A 62 10.36 4.91 -9.86
CA ASP A 62 10.10 4.03 -11.02
C ASP A 62 10.66 2.61 -10.80
N THR A 63 11.90 2.50 -10.30
CA THR A 63 12.47 1.19 -9.97
C THR A 63 11.67 0.49 -8.87
N CYS A 64 11.21 1.23 -7.86
CA CYS A 64 10.39 0.65 -6.79
C CYS A 64 9.04 0.12 -7.33
N VAL A 65 8.42 0.82 -8.28
CA VAL A 65 7.16 0.40 -8.92
C VAL A 65 7.36 -0.86 -9.75
N GLU A 66 8.39 -0.92 -10.59
CA GLU A 66 8.67 -2.09 -11.44
C GLU A 66 9.04 -3.32 -10.60
N GLU A 67 9.87 -3.15 -9.57
CA GLU A 67 10.25 -4.25 -8.67
C GLU A 67 9.06 -4.76 -7.84
N ALA A 68 8.17 -3.87 -7.37
CA ALA A 68 6.94 -4.27 -6.68
C ALA A 68 6.02 -5.07 -7.59
N LYS A 69 5.85 -4.62 -8.83
CA LYS A 69 5.03 -5.31 -9.83
C LYS A 69 5.60 -6.68 -10.17
N SER A 70 6.92 -6.77 -10.35
CA SER A 70 7.66 -8.03 -10.55
C SER A 70 7.51 -8.98 -9.36
N TYR A 71 7.64 -8.47 -8.13
CA TYR A 71 7.44 -9.23 -6.90
C TYR A 71 6.01 -9.79 -6.81
N LEU A 72 4.98 -8.95 -6.90
CA LEU A 72 3.58 -9.39 -6.82
C LEU A 72 3.25 -10.39 -7.92
N SER A 73 3.70 -10.15 -9.16
CA SER A 73 3.48 -11.06 -10.28
C SER A 73 4.09 -12.44 -10.00
N LYS A 74 5.32 -12.52 -9.49
CA LYS A 74 5.97 -13.80 -9.14
C LYS A 74 5.24 -14.55 -8.01
N GLN A 75 4.77 -13.84 -6.98
CA GLN A 75 4.09 -14.46 -5.84
C GLN A 75 2.67 -14.91 -6.17
N LEU A 76 2.01 -14.24 -7.12
CA LEU A 76 0.63 -14.52 -7.51
C LEU A 76 0.54 -15.47 -8.71
N HIS A 77 1.61 -15.65 -9.50
CA HIS A 77 1.62 -16.58 -10.64
C HIS A 77 1.33 -18.04 -10.24
N SER A 78 1.60 -18.42 -9.00
CA SER A 78 1.35 -19.76 -8.48
C SER A 78 -0.08 -19.97 -7.96
N CYS A 79 -0.96 -18.96 -8.00
CA CYS A 79 -2.33 -19.10 -7.49
C CYS A 79 -3.23 -19.86 -8.48
N PRO A 80 -3.89 -20.96 -8.05
CA PRO A 80 -4.72 -21.79 -8.91
C PRO A 80 -6.14 -21.21 -9.16
N TRP A 81 -6.41 -19.97 -8.76
CA TRP A 81 -7.78 -19.44 -8.65
C TRP A 81 -8.16 -18.37 -9.68
N GLY A 82 -7.26 -18.01 -10.59
CA GLY A 82 -7.47 -17.01 -11.65
C GLY A 82 -6.23 -16.16 -11.87
N GLU A 83 -6.18 -15.37 -12.94
CA GLU A 83 -5.12 -14.37 -13.14
C GLU A 83 -5.52 -13.08 -12.41
N PRO A 84 -4.84 -12.70 -11.30
CA PRO A 84 -5.14 -11.46 -10.62
C PRO A 84 -4.63 -10.26 -11.41
N SER A 85 -5.42 -9.20 -11.43
CA SER A 85 -5.01 -7.88 -11.92
C SER A 85 -4.20 -7.17 -10.85
N ILE A 86 -2.96 -6.81 -11.20
CA ILE A 86 -2.03 -6.14 -10.31
C ILE A 86 -1.87 -4.69 -10.76
N TYR A 87 -2.14 -3.77 -9.85
CA TYR A 87 -1.98 -2.34 -10.04
C TYR A 87 -0.94 -1.82 -9.05
N VAL A 88 0.12 -1.21 -9.57
CA VAL A 88 1.13 -0.53 -8.75
C VAL A 88 1.22 0.90 -9.26
N HIS A 89 1.05 1.85 -8.35
CA HIS A 89 1.10 3.26 -8.66
C HIS A 89 2.05 3.97 -7.69
N GLY A 90 3.06 4.64 -8.25
CA GLY A 90 3.91 5.57 -7.53
C GLY A 90 3.44 7.00 -7.79
N GLU A 91 3.37 7.80 -6.74
CA GLU A 91 3.09 9.24 -6.83
C GLU A 91 4.22 10.00 -6.13
N GLU A 92 4.75 11.02 -6.81
CA GLU A 92 5.80 11.90 -6.31
C GLU A 92 5.31 13.35 -6.32
N THR A 93 5.29 13.95 -5.15
CA THR A 93 5.12 15.39 -4.96
C THR A 93 6.40 15.99 -4.38
N ILE A 94 6.43 17.33 -4.25
CA ILE A 94 7.56 18.07 -3.67
C ILE A 94 7.89 17.58 -2.25
N PHE A 95 6.88 17.19 -1.48
CA PHE A 95 7.04 16.86 -0.06
C PHE A 95 6.84 15.38 0.25
N THR A 96 6.06 14.69 -0.57
CA THR A 96 5.66 13.32 -0.29
C THR A 96 5.93 12.44 -1.49
N ARG A 97 6.36 11.23 -1.21
CA ARG A 97 6.43 10.15 -2.18
C ARG A 97 5.65 8.99 -1.61
N THR A 98 4.69 8.50 -2.39
CA THR A 98 3.79 7.43 -1.98
C THR A 98 3.82 6.33 -3.01
N ILE A 99 3.63 5.11 -2.54
CA ILE A 99 3.38 3.97 -3.38
C ILE A 99 2.08 3.30 -2.95
N SER A 100 1.27 2.92 -3.92
CA SER A 100 0.01 2.21 -3.73
C SER A 100 0.04 0.93 -4.55
N LEU A 101 -0.23 -0.19 -3.88
CA LEU A 101 -0.33 -1.51 -4.46
C LEU A 101 -1.77 -1.97 -4.30
N ALA A 102 -2.40 -2.35 -5.40
CA ALA A 102 -3.72 -2.94 -5.42
C ALA A 102 -3.71 -4.25 -6.21
N VAL A 103 -4.34 -5.26 -5.65
CA VAL A 103 -4.52 -6.55 -6.31
C VAL A 103 -6.01 -6.86 -6.32
N GLU A 104 -6.51 -7.14 -7.51
CA GLU A 104 -7.90 -7.54 -7.74
C GLU A 104 -7.93 -8.91 -8.41
N GLY A 105 -8.89 -9.75 -8.03
CA GLY A 105 -9.08 -11.03 -8.70
C GLY A 105 -10.41 -11.68 -8.34
N ASP A 106 -10.80 -12.64 -9.15
CA ASP A 106 -11.98 -13.46 -8.89
C ASP A 106 -11.56 -14.81 -8.32
N TYR A 107 -12.31 -15.28 -7.34
CA TYR A 107 -12.16 -16.58 -6.72
C TYR A 107 -13.47 -17.35 -6.85
N ALA A 108 -13.44 -18.58 -7.39
CA ALA A 108 -14.65 -19.39 -7.57
C ALA A 108 -14.44 -20.85 -7.16
N LEU A 109 -15.35 -21.37 -6.32
CA LEU A 109 -15.50 -22.80 -6.02
C LEU A 109 -16.97 -23.24 -6.20
N LEU A 110 -17.90 -22.53 -5.54
CA LEU A 110 -19.35 -22.71 -5.68
C LEU A 110 -20.00 -21.59 -6.50
N PHE A 111 -19.61 -20.35 -6.20
CA PHE A 111 -20.02 -19.13 -6.87
C PHE A 111 -18.83 -18.16 -6.86
N PRO A 112 -18.76 -17.23 -7.84
CA PRO A 112 -17.67 -16.27 -7.91
C PRO A 112 -17.73 -15.28 -6.74
N MET A 113 -16.58 -15.00 -6.14
CA MET A 113 -16.36 -13.95 -5.15
C MET A 113 -15.18 -13.09 -5.59
N ARG A 114 -15.34 -11.77 -5.51
CA ARG A 114 -14.29 -10.81 -5.85
C ARG A 114 -13.41 -10.55 -4.64
N VAL A 115 -12.11 -10.53 -4.86
CA VAL A 115 -11.09 -10.24 -3.86
C VAL A 115 -10.40 -8.97 -4.31
N GLU A 116 -10.30 -8.00 -3.39
CA GLU A 116 -9.63 -6.73 -3.61
C GLU A 116 -8.80 -6.40 -2.38
N ALA A 117 -7.51 -6.18 -2.57
CA ALA A 117 -6.62 -5.75 -1.51
C ALA A 117 -5.85 -4.53 -1.97
N ILE A 118 -5.97 -3.44 -1.21
CA ILE A 118 -5.26 -2.19 -1.45
C ILE A 118 -4.37 -1.89 -0.25
N THR A 119 -3.14 -1.48 -0.51
CA THR A 119 -2.19 -1.03 0.51
C THR A 119 -1.36 0.11 -0.03
N SER A 120 -1.18 1.15 0.77
CA SER A 120 -0.33 2.29 0.43
C SER A 120 0.68 2.59 1.53
N GLY A 121 1.80 3.19 1.15
CA GLY A 121 2.83 3.60 2.09
C GLY A 121 3.60 4.81 1.60
N PHE A 122 4.16 5.55 2.56
CA PHE A 122 5.08 6.64 2.29
C PHE A 122 6.49 6.11 2.08
N LEU A 123 7.19 6.71 1.13
CA LEU A 123 8.59 6.44 0.84
C LEU A 123 9.43 7.59 1.41
N GLU A 124 10.15 7.31 2.49
CA GLU A 124 10.96 8.30 3.17
C GLU A 124 12.43 8.13 2.82
N ARG A 125 13.07 9.25 2.47
CA ARG A 125 14.53 9.33 2.35
C ARG A 125 15.00 10.59 3.08
N PRO A 126 15.48 10.46 4.34
CA PRO A 126 15.83 11.60 5.18
C PRO A 126 16.83 12.56 4.51
N ALA A 127 17.78 12.02 3.75
CA ALA A 127 18.76 12.82 3.01
C ALA A 127 18.12 13.67 1.88
N ALA A 128 17.18 13.10 1.13
CA ALA A 128 16.51 13.80 0.04
C ALA A 128 15.58 14.91 0.56
N TYR A 129 14.98 14.74 1.74
CA TYR A 129 14.16 15.78 2.35
C TYR A 129 14.99 17.02 2.71
N LYS A 130 16.18 16.81 3.25
CA LYS A 130 17.11 17.89 3.56
C LYS A 130 17.57 18.62 2.29
N GLU A 131 18.00 17.89 1.27
CA GLU A 131 18.37 18.48 -0.02
C GLU A 131 17.22 19.26 -0.65
N THR A 132 15.99 18.73 -0.58
CA THR A 132 14.81 19.43 -1.11
C THR A 132 14.52 20.71 -0.33
N MET A 133 14.65 20.69 1.01
CA MET A 133 14.52 21.90 1.83
C MET A 133 15.62 22.92 1.55
N ASP A 134 16.86 22.48 1.38
CA ASP A 134 17.98 23.35 1.06
C ASP A 134 17.78 24.02 -0.31
N LEU A 135 17.30 23.26 -1.32
CA LEU A 135 16.96 23.79 -2.65
C LEU A 135 15.77 24.76 -2.60
N ILE A 136 14.74 24.46 -1.82
CA ILE A 136 13.59 25.37 -1.62
C ILE A 136 14.05 26.65 -0.92
N TRP A 137 14.93 26.54 0.07
CA TRP A 137 15.49 27.67 0.79
C TRP A 137 16.36 28.55 -0.12
N GLU A 138 17.20 27.94 -0.95
CA GLU A 138 18.02 28.63 -1.95
C GLU A 138 17.13 29.33 -3.00
N ALA A 139 16.12 28.64 -3.55
CA ALA A 139 15.16 29.23 -4.46
C ALA A 139 14.33 30.37 -3.82
N ALA A 140 13.97 30.23 -2.55
CA ALA A 140 13.26 31.26 -1.79
C ALA A 140 14.13 32.47 -1.50
N SER A 141 15.44 32.28 -1.28
CA SER A 141 16.38 33.39 -1.10
C SER A 141 16.50 34.24 -2.38
N LEU A 142 16.41 33.62 -3.56
CA LEU A 142 16.45 34.29 -4.86
C LEU A 142 15.16 35.05 -5.22
N LEU A 143 14.09 34.95 -4.41
CA LEU A 143 12.87 35.74 -4.61
C LEU A 143 13.08 37.17 -4.12
N PRO A 144 12.89 38.20 -4.97
CA PRO A 144 13.17 39.61 -4.66
C PRO A 144 12.59 40.10 -3.33
N PRO A 145 11.31 39.83 -2.97
CA PRO A 145 10.74 40.36 -1.74
C PRO A 145 11.32 39.74 -0.45
N ILE A 146 11.97 38.57 -0.54
CA ILE A 146 12.63 37.91 0.60
C ILE A 146 14.08 38.37 0.71
N GLN A 147 14.77 38.52 -0.42
CA GLN A 147 16.12 39.10 -0.50
C GLN A 147 16.13 40.53 0.07
N ASP A 148 15.17 41.37 -0.33
CA ASP A 148 15.02 42.75 0.18
C ASP A 148 14.80 42.77 1.71
N GLY A 149 14.07 41.78 2.23
CA GLY A 149 13.82 41.61 3.67
C GLY A 149 15.07 41.16 4.44
N LEU A 150 15.87 40.28 3.85
CA LEU A 150 17.14 39.80 4.41
C LEU A 150 18.20 40.91 4.43
N ASP A 151 18.33 41.67 3.34
CA ASP A 151 19.26 42.79 3.24
C ASP A 151 18.89 43.91 4.22
N ALA A 152 17.58 44.17 4.40
CA ALA A 152 17.10 45.10 5.42
C ALA A 152 17.37 44.62 6.86
N TYR A 153 17.31 43.31 7.09
CA TYR A 153 17.61 42.71 8.39
C TYR A 153 19.12 42.74 8.70
N GLU A 154 19.98 42.37 7.74
CA GLU A 154 21.44 42.45 7.91
C GLU A 154 21.91 43.88 8.15
N ASN A 155 21.36 44.86 7.43
CA ASN A 155 21.69 46.27 7.67
C ASN A 155 21.32 46.71 9.08
N LYS A 156 20.13 46.35 9.58
CA LYS A 156 19.73 46.64 10.97
C LYS A 156 20.62 45.94 11.99
N LEU A 157 21.03 44.70 11.72
CA LEU A 157 21.92 43.95 12.60
C LEU A 157 23.31 44.59 12.68
N ASN A 158 23.84 45.06 11.55
CA ASN A 158 25.13 45.74 11.49
C ASN A 158 25.11 47.13 12.13
N GLU A 159 24.02 47.90 11.96
CA GLU A 159 23.82 49.15 12.72
C GLU A 159 23.79 48.91 14.23
N TRP A 160 23.09 47.86 14.68
CA TRP A 160 23.03 47.51 16.09
C TRP A 160 24.40 47.11 16.65
N LYS A 161 25.16 46.28 15.92
CA LYS A 161 26.54 45.93 16.31
C LYS A 161 27.45 47.15 16.36
N GLY A 162 27.35 48.05 15.37
CA GLY A 162 28.11 49.29 15.33
C GLY A 162 27.84 50.20 16.53
N ARG A 163 26.59 50.29 16.98
CA ARG A 163 26.21 51.05 18.20
C ARG A 163 26.75 50.42 19.48
N ILE A 164 26.80 49.10 19.56
CA ILE A 164 27.39 48.39 20.71
C ILE A 164 28.91 48.60 20.78
N THR A 165 29.59 48.68 19.64
CA THR A 165 31.06 48.90 19.58
C THR A 165 31.51 50.34 19.71
N SER A 166 30.61 51.32 19.54
CA SER A 166 30.93 52.77 19.60
C SER A 166 30.43 53.48 20.87
N GLY A 167 29.76 52.76 21.78
CA GLY A 167 29.21 53.28 23.03
C GLY A 167 29.96 52.87 24.31
N GLY A 168 31.28 52.63 24.23
CA GLY A 168 32.16 52.34 25.37
C GLY A 168 33.14 53.46 25.65
#